data_AF-A0A1E7Z8I6-F1
#
_entry.id   AF-A0A1E7Z8I6-F1
#
_cell.length_a   1.000
_cell.length_b   1.000
_cell.length_c   1.000
_cell.angle_alpha   90.00
_cell.angle_beta   90.00
_cell.angle_gamma   90.00
#
_symmetry.space_group_name_H-M   'P 1'
#
loop_
_entity.id
_entity.type
_entity.pdbx_description
1 polymer ?
#
loop_
_entity_poly.entity_id
_entity_poly.type
_entity_poly.pdbx_seq_one_letter_code
_entity_poly.pdbx_strand_id
1 'polypeptide(L)'
;MANTKHFSAVTGKDLDDIAYGKIIFQVLGSSFLLVATWPAIAGWETEIGLVVWCGLMHVAAAMVSLFYTYLPGFVRVCWMWLMPGGLLQRAIAR
;
A
#
# COMPACT_ATOMS: atom_id res chain seq x y z
N MET A 1 -0.35 -3.95 -13.79
CA MET A 1 0.67 -4.88 -13.28
C MET A 1 1.61 -4.11 -12.36
N ALA A 2 1.62 -4.40 -11.06
CA ALA A 2 2.61 -3.82 -10.15
C ALA A 2 4.01 -4.34 -10.55
N ASN A 3 4.95 -3.42 -10.76
CA ASN A 3 6.32 -3.75 -11.16
C ASN A 3 7.00 -4.56 -10.05
N THR A 4 7.30 -5.83 -10.35
CA THR A 4 7.89 -6.82 -9.43
C THR A 4 9.17 -6.34 -8.76
N LYS A 5 9.90 -5.42 -9.40
CA LYS A 5 11.12 -4.80 -8.85
C LYS A 5 10.86 -3.97 -7.60
N HIS A 6 9.79 -3.20 -7.55
CA HIS A 6 9.50 -2.34 -6.39
C HIS A 6 8.95 -3.13 -5.21
N PHE A 7 8.20 -4.21 -5.48
CA PHE A 7 7.74 -5.13 -4.45
C PHE A 7 8.94 -5.80 -3.77
N SER A 8 9.81 -6.46 -4.54
CA SER A 8 11.00 -7.14 -4.03
C SER A 8 11.96 -6.20 -3.26
N ALA A 9 12.06 -4.93 -3.67
CA ALA A 9 12.88 -3.93 -2.98
C ALA A 9 12.40 -3.60 -1.55
N VAL A 10 11.10 -3.72 -1.27
CA VAL A 10 10.51 -3.38 0.03
C VAL A 10 10.30 -4.62 0.90
N THR A 11 9.80 -5.71 0.33
CA THR A 11 9.50 -6.94 1.07
C THR A 11 10.68 -7.92 1.14
N GLY A 12 11.72 -7.79 0.33
CA GLY A 12 12.83 -8.76 0.29
C GLY A 12 12.43 -10.12 -0.30
N LYS A 13 13.35 -11.10 -0.29
CA LYS A 13 13.11 -12.45 -0.83
C LYS A 13 12.12 -13.28 -0.01
N ASP A 14 11.92 -12.95 1.26
CA ASP A 14 11.11 -13.74 2.21
C ASP A 14 9.62 -13.86 1.80
N LEU A 15 9.10 -12.89 1.05
CA LEU A 15 7.70 -12.87 0.59
C LEU A 15 7.51 -13.24 -0.88
N ASP A 16 8.59 -13.33 -1.65
CA ASP A 16 8.51 -13.78 -3.06
C ASP A 16 8.36 -15.32 -3.12
N ASP A 17 8.79 -16.04 -2.08
CA ASP A 17 8.62 -17.50 -1.94
C ASP A 17 7.20 -17.93 -1.53
N ILE A 18 6.37 -16.99 -1.05
CA ILE A 18 5.00 -17.31 -0.63
C ILE A 18 4.06 -17.13 -1.81
N ALA A 19 3.54 -18.25 -2.32
CA ALA A 19 2.69 -18.32 -3.52
C ALA A 19 1.51 -17.32 -3.53
N TYR A 20 0.99 -16.93 -2.35
CA TYR A 20 -0.14 -16.01 -2.20
C TYR A 20 0.20 -14.68 -1.52
N GLY A 21 1.47 -14.39 -1.20
CA GLY A 21 1.86 -13.19 -0.46
C GLY A 21 1.39 -11.90 -1.12
N LYS A 22 1.59 -11.78 -2.44
CA LYS A 22 1.14 -10.61 -3.23
C LYS A 22 -0.38 -10.40 -3.17
N ILE A 23 -1.16 -11.48 -3.25
CA ILE A 23 -2.62 -11.41 -3.26
C ILE A 23 -3.13 -10.99 -1.87
N ILE A 24 -2.57 -11.54 -0.80
CA ILE A 24 -2.94 -11.17 0.58
C ILE A 24 -2.69 -9.68 0.81
N PHE A 25 -1.54 -9.14 0.40
CA PHE A 25 -1.29 -7.70 0.52
C PHE A 25 -2.19 -6.85 -0.35
N GLN A 26 -2.52 -7.30 -1.56
CA GLN A 26 -3.43 -6.59 -2.44
C GLN A 26 -4.85 -6.54 -1.85
N VAL A 27 -5.33 -7.64 -1.28
CA VAL A 27 -6.62 -7.70 -0.60
C VAL A 27 -6.61 -6.80 0.65
N LEU A 28 -5.54 -6.86 1.45
CA LEU A 28 -5.40 -6.02 2.64
C LEU A 28 -5.39 -4.53 2.27
N GLY A 29 -4.61 -4.13 1.27
CA GLY A 29 -4.59 -2.75 0.79
C GLY A 29 -5.94 -2.29 0.24
N SER A 30 -6.65 -3.17 -0.47
CA SER A 30 -7.97 -2.85 -1.04
C SER A 30 -9.03 -2.70 0.05
N SER A 31 -9.01 -3.53 1.09
CA SER A 31 -9.94 -3.40 2.22
C SER A 31 -9.71 -2.11 3.00
N PHE A 32 -8.45 -1.72 3.23
CA PHE A 32 -8.13 -0.43 3.85
C PHE A 32 -8.64 0.75 3.03
N LEU A 33 -8.48 0.72 1.70
CA LEU A 33 -8.99 1.76 0.81
C LEU A 33 -10.51 1.87 0.86
N LEU A 34 -11.23 0.73 0.91
CA LEU A 34 -12.68 0.72 1.04
C LEU A 34 -13.15 1.33 2.36
N VAL A 35 -12.51 0.96 3.47
CA VAL A 35 -12.83 1.53 4.80
C VAL A 35 -12.52 3.03 4.82
N ALA A 36 -11.41 3.46 4.23
CA ALA A 36 -11.03 4.86 4.15
C ALA A 36 -11.91 5.70 3.20
N THR A 37 -12.70 5.06 2.33
CA THR A 37 -13.67 5.76 1.48
C THR A 37 -14.86 6.28 2.30
N TRP A 38 -15.18 5.64 3.43
CA TRP A 38 -16.29 6.02 4.31
C TRP A 38 -16.21 7.47 4.83
N PRO A 39 -15.10 7.94 5.44
CA PRO A 39 -14.99 9.34 5.86
C PRO A 39 -15.00 10.34 4.70
N ALA A 40 -14.58 9.95 3.49
CA ALA A 40 -14.66 10.82 2.32
C ALA A 40 -16.12 11.07 1.89
N ILE A 41 -16.97 10.04 2.00
CA ILE A 41 -18.42 10.14 1.76
C ILE A 41 -19.15 10.84 2.93
N ALA A 42 -18.67 10.68 4.16
CA ALA A 42 -19.28 11.36 5.31
C ALA A 42 -18.96 12.86 5.35
N GLY A 43 -17.76 13.24 4.87
CA GLY A 43 -17.34 14.64 4.81
C GLY A 43 -18.05 15.42 3.71
N TRP A 44 -18.24 14.80 2.54
CA TRP A 44 -18.78 15.44 1.33
C TRP A 44 -19.90 14.59 0.72
N GLU A 45 -20.85 15.20 0.00
CA GLU A 45 -21.86 14.45 -0.78
C GLU A 45 -21.22 13.35 -1.66
N THR A 46 -21.90 12.21 -1.81
CA THR A 46 -21.35 10.97 -2.41
C THR A 46 -20.68 11.19 -3.76
N GLU A 47 -21.27 12.02 -4.62
CA GLU A 47 -20.75 12.31 -5.96
C GLU A 47 -19.42 13.08 -5.93
N ILE A 48 -19.32 14.09 -5.06
CA ILE A 48 -18.13 14.94 -4.94
C ILE A 48 -17.03 14.23 -4.15
N GLY A 49 -17.41 13.50 -3.09
CA GLY A 49 -16.51 12.75 -2.23
C GLY A 49 -15.73 11.68 -3.00
N LEU A 50 -16.39 10.93 -3.89
CA LEU A 50 -15.72 9.90 -4.70
C LEU A 50 -14.73 10.49 -5.70
N VAL A 51 -15.06 11.62 -6.34
CA VAL A 51 -14.18 12.27 -7.32
C VAL A 51 -12.89 12.75 -6.65
N VAL A 52 -13.01 13.42 -5.48
CA VAL A 52 -11.81 13.91 -4.79
C VAL A 52 -11.05 12.80 -4.08
N TRP A 53 -11.72 11.76 -3.59
CA TRP A 53 -11.04 10.56 -3.13
C TRP A 53 -10.16 9.95 -4.24
N CYS A 54 -10.71 9.79 -5.45
CA CYS A 54 -9.94 9.35 -6.62
C CYS A 54 -8.76 10.28 -6.94
N GLY A 55 -8.95 11.60 -6.86
CA GLY A 55 -7.89 12.58 -7.05
C GLY A 55 -6.76 12.45 -6.01
N LEU A 56 -7.11 12.35 -4.74
CA LEU A 56 -6.16 12.15 -3.64
C LEU A 56 -5.39 10.83 -3.79
N MET A 57 -6.06 9.75 -4.23
CA MET A 57 -5.40 8.48 -4.52
C MET A 57 -4.35 8.59 -5.61
N HIS A 58 -4.59 9.37 -6.66
CA HIS A 58 -3.60 9.61 -7.72
C HIS A 58 -2.40 10.39 -7.21
N VAL A 59 -2.62 11.45 -6.43
CA VAL A 59 -1.52 12.23 -5.82
C VAL A 59 -0.70 11.35 -4.88
N ALA A 60 -1.36 10.55 -4.04
CA ALA A 60 -0.68 9.59 -3.16
C ALA A 60 0.12 8.56 -3.95
N ALA A 61 -0.44 7.98 -5.02
CA ALA A 61 0.26 7.02 -5.86
C ALA A 61 1.50 7.62 -6.54
N ALA A 62 1.39 8.85 -7.05
CA ALA A 62 2.53 9.57 -7.62
C ALA A 62 3.63 9.83 -6.58
N MET A 63 3.24 10.26 -5.38
CA MET A 63 4.17 10.53 -4.27
C MET A 63 4.87 9.25 -3.80
N VAL A 64 4.14 8.14 -3.69
CA VAL A 64 4.70 6.83 -3.37
C VAL A 64 5.70 6.39 -4.44
N SER A 65 5.37 6.54 -5.72
CA SER A 65 6.27 6.22 -6.84
C SER A 65 7.59 7.02 -6.79
N LEU A 66 7.50 8.31 -6.45
CA LEU A 66 8.67 9.17 -6.22
C LEU A 66 9.53 8.65 -5.06
N PHE A 67 8.93 8.28 -3.93
CA PHE A 67 9.67 7.73 -2.79
C PHE A 67 10.36 6.40 -3.13
N TYR A 68 9.70 5.53 -3.91
CA TYR A 68 10.33 4.30 -4.40
C TYR A 68 11.54 4.56 -5.29
N THR A 69 11.54 5.66 -6.04
CA THR A 69 12.62 6.01 -6.98
C THR A 69 13.81 6.67 -6.27
N TYR A 70 13.55 7.59 -5.34
CA TYR A 70 14.61 8.42 -4.74
C TYR A 70 15.02 8.01 -3.31
N LEU A 71 14.13 7.36 -2.53
CA LEU A 71 14.41 6.98 -1.13
C LEU A 71 13.92 5.55 -0.81
N PRO A 72 14.45 4.50 -1.45
CA PRO A 72 14.00 3.12 -1.23
C PRO A 72 14.20 2.63 0.21
N GLY A 73 15.26 3.09 0.90
CA GLY A 73 15.53 2.73 2.29
C GLY A 73 14.47 3.27 3.26
N PHE A 74 13.97 4.49 3.04
CA PHE A 74 12.93 5.09 3.86
C PHE A 74 11.60 4.33 3.71
N VAL A 75 11.22 3.99 2.47
CA VAL A 75 10.00 3.21 2.20
C VAL A 75 10.05 1.85 2.91
N ARG A 76 11.20 1.18 2.93
CA ARG A 76 11.38 -0.08 3.64
C ARG A 76 11.19 0.05 5.15
N VAL A 77 11.72 1.13 5.75
CA VAL A 77 11.53 1.41 7.19
C VAL A 77 10.05 1.70 7.50
N CYS A 78 9.40 2.55 6.70
CA CYS A 78 7.98 2.84 6.84
C CYS A 78 7.13 1.57 6.70
N TRP A 79 7.46 0.71 5.73
CA TRP A 79 6.80 -0.58 5.56
C TRP A 79 6.93 -1.47 6.80
N MET A 80 8.14 -1.59 7.36
CA MET A 80 8.40 -2.45 8.51
C MET A 80 7.75 -1.98 9.82
N TRP A 81 7.55 -0.68 10.00
CA TRP A 81 7.13 -0.10 11.29
C TRP A 81 5.74 0.52 11.30
N LEU A 82 5.30 1.10 10.18
CA LEU A 82 4.05 1.86 10.11
C LEU A 82 2.93 1.07 9.44
N MET A 83 3.26 0.10 8.59
CA MET A 83 2.26 -0.66 7.86
C MET A 83 1.95 -1.98 8.56
N PRO A 84 0.66 -2.34 8.74
CA PRO A 84 0.27 -3.64 9.29
C PRO A 84 0.78 -4.80 8.44
N GLY A 85 1.03 -4.55 7.14
CA GLY A 85 1.66 -5.53 6.27
C GLY A 85 3.10 -5.91 6.65
N GLY A 86 3.89 -4.97 7.19
CA GLY A 86 5.22 -5.25 7.72
C GLY A 86 5.20 -6.07 9.01
N LEU A 87 4.16 -5.90 9.85
CA LEU A 87 3.93 -6.75 11.02
C LEU A 87 3.57 -8.18 10.61
N LEU A 88 2.70 -8.34 9.61
CA LEU A 88 2.38 -9.64 9.00
C LEU A 88 3.62 -10.30 8.41
N GLN A 89 4.46 -9.54 7.70
CA GLN A 89 5.74 -10.04 7.19
C GLN A 89 6.67 -10.53 8.31
N ARG A 90 6.78 -9.80 9.43
CA ARG A 90 7.57 -10.24 10.59
C ARG A 90 7.00 -11.48 11.28
N ALA A 91 5.67 -11.64 11.27
CA ALA A 91 5.01 -12.81 11.83
C ALA A 91 5.15 -14.06 10.95
N ILE A 92 5.25 -13.89 9.62
CA ILE A 92 5.40 -14.98 8.65
C ILE A 92 6.88 -15.41 8.47
N ALA A 93 7.84 -14.49 8.65
CA ALA A 93 9.27 -14.78 8.50
C ALA A 93 9.94 -15.37 9.75
N ARG A 94 9.17 -15.69 10.80
CA ARG A 94 9.62 -16.43 12.00
C ARG A 94 9.19 -17.87 11.90
#